data_AF-A0A0D2R1U0-F1
#
_entry.id   AF-A0A0D2R1U0-F1
#
_cell.length_a   1.000
_cell.length_b   1.000
_cell.length_c   1.000
_cell.angle_alpha   90.00
_cell.angle_beta   90.00
_cell.angle_gamma   90.00
#
_symmetry.space_group_name_H-M   'P 1'
#
loop_
_entity.id
_entity.type
_entity.pdbx_description
1 polymer ?
#
loop_
_entity_poly.entity_id
_entity_poly.type
_entity_poly.pdbx_seq_one_letter_code
_entity_poly.pdbx_strand_id
1 'polypeptide(L)'
;MGTLNTLRKAYGVLKDKTKIGLAKFNNIAIIKATNHIESPPKERHVRKIFAATSVSRPQTDIAYCVQALAKRLSKTRSWIVAAKILIVIHRTLREGDPTFRDELLNYAHRGNFLQISNFKDDSSHFAWVKTYAVFLEKRLDCFRVLQYDIEAERLTKLASGGSSRGQSRRMSSEELIEQLPALQQLLSRLIGCQPEGAASDIYLIQYALALVLKESFKIYCAINDGIMNLIDVFFKMSQDDAVKALGIYKRAGQQVEELAEFYEYCKGLELAKNFQFPALRQPPPSFLATMEEYVKEAPQSGTNLASHDLSEQWELALFTTPSNNTTHAVESELLLVDSVYEDEAIRRQKQLTNARYGSEGQPMMMTVPYQYPQQLQVQYMGHFNPFGEPPLFSIPPNSILLQ
;
A
#
# COMPACT_ATOMS: atom_id res chain seq x y z
N MET A 1 -9.80 -7.37 55.10
CA MET A 1 -8.52 -7.39 54.35
C MET A 1 -8.47 -8.40 53.19
N GLY A 2 -9.26 -9.48 53.15
CA GLY A 2 -9.14 -10.53 52.12
C GLY A 2 -9.84 -10.27 50.77
N THR A 3 -10.96 -9.57 50.73
CA THR A 3 -11.85 -9.44 49.55
C THR A 3 -11.30 -8.56 48.43
N LEU A 4 -10.56 -7.49 48.75
CA LEU A 4 -9.95 -6.59 47.75
C LEU A 4 -8.80 -7.25 46.98
N ASN A 5 -8.04 -8.13 47.63
CA ASN A 5 -6.97 -8.90 46.98
C ASN A 5 -7.53 -9.98 46.04
N THR A 6 -8.67 -10.58 46.38
CA THR A 6 -9.36 -11.55 45.52
C THR A 6 -9.95 -10.88 44.28
N LEU A 7 -10.54 -9.69 44.41
CA LEU A 7 -11.03 -8.89 43.28
C LEU A 7 -9.90 -8.42 42.36
N ARG A 8 -8.77 -7.98 42.91
CA ARG A 8 -7.58 -7.63 42.12
C ARG A 8 -7.03 -8.84 41.35
N LYS A 9 -6.99 -10.02 41.97
CA LYS A 9 -6.57 -11.28 41.30
C LYS A 9 -7.58 -11.71 40.23
N ALA A 10 -8.88 -11.64 40.50
CA ALA A 10 -9.92 -11.97 39.52
C ALA A 10 -9.92 -11.01 38.32
N TYR A 11 -9.70 -9.72 38.56
CA TYR A 11 -9.50 -8.71 37.51
C TYR A 11 -8.24 -8.98 36.68
N GLY A 12 -7.13 -9.38 37.32
CA GLY A 12 -5.93 -9.84 36.64
C GLY A 12 -6.19 -11.03 35.72
N VAL A 13 -6.86 -12.07 36.22
CA VAL A 13 -7.21 -13.27 35.44
C VAL A 13 -8.17 -12.94 34.27
N LEU A 14 -9.13 -12.04 34.47
CA LEU A 14 -10.03 -11.62 33.40
C LEU A 14 -9.30 -10.80 32.32
N LYS A 15 -8.40 -9.90 32.74
CA LYS A 15 -7.52 -9.15 31.85
C LYS A 15 -6.62 -10.09 31.05
N ASP A 16 -6.03 -11.09 31.69
CA ASP A 16 -5.13 -12.05 31.05
C ASP A 16 -5.88 -13.00 30.10
N LYS A 17 -7.09 -13.46 30.47
CA LYS A 17 -7.96 -14.22 29.55
C LYS A 17 -8.36 -13.42 28.32
N THR A 18 -8.65 -12.12 28.50
CA THR A 18 -8.99 -11.21 27.38
C THR A 18 -7.78 -10.97 26.47
N LYS A 19 -6.58 -10.82 27.04
CA LYS A 19 -5.32 -10.71 26.28
C LYS A 19 -5.01 -11.99 25.50
N ILE A 20 -5.13 -13.16 26.13
CA ILE A 20 -4.90 -14.46 25.46
C ILE A 20 -5.92 -14.68 24.34
N GLY A 21 -7.18 -14.28 24.55
CA GLY A 21 -8.22 -14.32 23.51
C GLY A 21 -7.91 -13.42 22.31
N LEU A 22 -7.45 -12.20 22.57
CA LEU A 22 -7.09 -11.23 21.53
C LEU A 22 -5.84 -11.66 20.74
N ALA A 23 -4.79 -12.11 21.43
CA ALA A 23 -3.58 -12.66 20.79
C ALA A 23 -3.91 -13.89 19.92
N LYS A 24 -4.77 -14.78 20.40
CA LYS A 24 -5.26 -15.95 19.64
C LYS A 24 -6.06 -15.51 18.41
N PHE A 25 -6.90 -14.49 18.54
CA PHE A 25 -7.69 -13.95 17.43
C PHE A 25 -6.81 -13.30 16.34
N ASN A 26 -5.81 -12.51 16.74
CA ASN A 26 -4.87 -11.87 15.82
C ASN A 26 -4.04 -12.91 15.06
N ASN A 27 -3.59 -13.96 15.75
CA ASN A 27 -2.90 -15.09 15.12
C ASN A 27 -3.80 -15.83 14.09
N ILE A 28 -5.10 -16.01 14.40
CA ILE A 28 -6.06 -16.58 13.44
C ILE A 28 -6.20 -15.69 12.20
N ALA A 29 -6.21 -14.36 12.35
CA ALA A 29 -6.26 -13.45 11.21
C ALA A 29 -5.03 -13.58 10.32
N ILE A 30 -3.82 -13.66 10.90
CA ILE A 30 -2.57 -13.88 10.18
C ILE A 30 -2.62 -15.20 9.40
N ILE A 31 -2.98 -16.32 10.05
CA ILE A 31 -3.06 -17.64 9.40
C ILE A 31 -4.08 -17.62 8.24
N LYS A 32 -5.24 -16.99 8.44
CA LYS A 32 -6.28 -16.91 7.40
C LYS A 32 -5.88 -15.99 6.25
N ALA A 33 -5.18 -14.88 6.52
CA ALA A 33 -4.65 -13.98 5.49
C ALA A 33 -3.57 -14.66 4.64
N THR A 34 -2.78 -15.56 5.24
CA THR A 34 -1.58 -16.17 4.64
C THR A 34 -1.73 -17.69 4.46
N ASN A 35 -2.93 -18.12 4.05
CA ASN A 35 -3.21 -19.53 3.73
C ASN A 35 -2.55 -19.95 2.39
N HIS A 36 -2.53 -21.25 2.11
CA HIS A 36 -1.89 -21.84 0.91
C HIS A 36 -2.67 -21.64 -0.40
N ILE A 37 -3.81 -20.95 -0.38
CA ILE A 37 -4.59 -20.69 -1.60
C ILE A 37 -3.90 -19.58 -2.38
N GLU A 38 -3.61 -19.84 -3.66
CA GLU A 38 -3.04 -18.90 -4.62
C GLU A 38 -4.06 -17.81 -4.99
N SER A 39 -4.25 -16.90 -4.05
CA SER A 39 -5.07 -15.69 -4.18
C SER A 39 -4.58 -14.66 -3.18
N PRO A 40 -4.80 -13.37 -3.48
CA PRO A 40 -4.44 -12.29 -2.56
C PRO A 40 -5.04 -12.48 -1.16
N PRO A 41 -4.37 -11.97 -0.10
CA PRO A 41 -4.91 -12.01 1.25
C PRO A 41 -6.31 -11.38 1.30
N LYS A 42 -7.29 -12.11 1.86
CA LYS A 42 -8.67 -11.59 1.92
C LYS A 42 -8.72 -10.32 2.78
N GLU A 43 -9.34 -9.29 2.24
CA GLU A 43 -9.40 -7.95 2.84
C GLU A 43 -9.86 -7.94 4.30
N ARG A 44 -10.90 -8.72 4.63
CA ARG A 44 -11.40 -8.87 6.01
C ARG A 44 -10.36 -9.34 7.03
N HIS A 45 -9.32 -10.06 6.60
CA HIS A 45 -8.24 -10.53 7.47
C HIS A 45 -7.13 -9.48 7.56
N VAL A 46 -6.82 -8.80 6.45
CA VAL A 46 -5.88 -7.68 6.43
C VAL A 46 -6.36 -6.54 7.33
N ARG A 47 -7.63 -6.11 7.23
CA ARG A 47 -8.22 -5.09 8.11
C ARG A 47 -8.16 -5.45 9.59
N LYS A 48 -8.29 -6.73 9.93
CA LYS A 48 -8.14 -7.20 11.32
C LYS A 48 -6.70 -7.07 11.81
N ILE A 49 -5.72 -7.30 10.93
CA ILE A 49 -4.31 -7.11 11.24
C ILE A 49 -4.04 -5.62 11.45
N PHE A 50 -4.54 -4.73 10.59
CA PHE A 50 -4.42 -3.28 10.78
C PHE A 50 -5.01 -2.82 12.12
N ALA A 51 -6.21 -3.30 12.47
CA ALA A 51 -6.84 -3.01 13.76
C ALA A 51 -6.09 -3.61 14.97
N ALA A 52 -5.28 -4.65 14.75
CA ALA A 52 -4.43 -5.27 15.76
C ALA A 52 -3.08 -4.56 15.92
N THR A 53 -2.66 -3.79 14.92
CA THR A 53 -1.39 -3.04 14.88
C THR A 53 -1.59 -1.53 14.91
N SER A 54 -2.75 -1.06 15.37
CA SER A 54 -3.06 0.36 15.54
C SER A 54 -2.45 0.93 16.82
N VAL A 55 -2.17 2.24 16.85
CA VAL A 55 -1.75 2.98 18.06
C VAL A 55 -2.67 2.79 19.27
N SER A 56 -3.94 2.46 19.04
CA SER A 56 -4.92 2.15 20.09
C SER A 56 -4.63 0.83 20.84
N ARG A 57 -3.69 0.02 20.36
CA ARG A 57 -3.33 -1.27 20.94
C ARG A 57 -2.09 -1.18 21.81
N PRO A 58 -1.97 -2.03 22.85
CA PRO A 58 -0.73 -2.15 23.61
C PRO A 58 0.45 -2.54 22.71
N GLN A 59 1.62 -1.92 22.91
CA GLN A 59 2.84 -2.23 22.15
C GLN A 59 3.17 -3.74 22.11
N THR A 60 2.90 -4.44 23.21
CA THR A 60 3.10 -5.89 23.32
C THR A 60 2.26 -6.71 22.32
N ASP A 61 1.05 -6.24 21.98
CA ASP A 61 0.19 -6.89 20.98
C ASP A 61 0.71 -6.64 19.55
N ILE A 62 1.24 -5.44 19.29
CA ILE A 62 1.88 -5.07 18.02
C ILE A 62 3.14 -5.92 17.81
N ALA A 63 4.00 -5.97 18.83
CA ALA A 63 5.21 -6.81 18.84
C ALA A 63 4.90 -8.28 18.60
N TYR A 64 3.82 -8.80 19.22
CA TYR A 64 3.35 -10.16 18.98
C TYR A 64 2.92 -10.38 17.52
N CYS A 65 2.22 -9.42 16.91
CA CYS A 65 1.81 -9.51 15.50
C CYS A 65 3.03 -9.54 14.56
N VAL A 66 4.01 -8.66 14.78
CA VAL A 66 5.27 -8.62 14.03
C VAL A 66 6.01 -9.96 14.18
N GLN A 67 6.17 -10.44 15.42
CA GLN A 67 6.83 -11.72 15.70
C GLN A 67 6.08 -12.91 15.07
N ALA A 68 4.75 -12.90 15.06
CA ALA A 68 3.95 -13.96 14.45
C ALA A 68 4.12 -14.00 12.93
N LEU A 69 4.18 -12.84 12.26
CA LEU A 69 4.48 -12.75 10.82
C LEU A 69 5.91 -13.25 10.52
N ALA A 70 6.92 -12.77 11.25
CA ALA A 70 8.32 -13.21 11.10
C ALA A 70 8.48 -14.73 11.28
N LYS A 71 7.89 -15.26 12.34
CA LYS A 71 7.95 -16.69 12.68
C LYS A 71 7.25 -17.54 11.63
N ARG A 72 6.16 -17.04 11.03
CA ARG A 72 5.48 -17.75 9.96
C ARG A 72 6.30 -17.73 8.67
N LEU A 73 6.94 -16.60 8.35
CA LEU A 73 7.78 -16.44 7.16
C LEU A 73 8.99 -17.37 7.22
N SER A 74 9.70 -17.40 8.36
CA SER A 74 10.87 -18.26 8.55
C SER A 74 10.54 -19.76 8.53
N LYS A 75 9.32 -20.17 8.90
CA LYS A 75 8.94 -21.59 8.98
C LYS A 75 8.26 -22.15 7.73
N THR A 76 7.74 -21.29 6.85
CA THR A 76 7.05 -21.77 5.65
C THR A 76 8.04 -22.32 4.64
N ARG A 77 7.61 -23.35 3.89
CA ARG A 77 8.28 -23.85 2.67
C ARG A 77 7.44 -23.59 1.41
N SER A 78 6.31 -22.90 1.56
CA SER A 78 5.40 -22.56 0.47
C SER A 78 5.64 -21.12 0.03
N TRP A 79 5.96 -20.93 -1.26
CA TRP A 79 6.15 -19.61 -1.86
C TRP A 79 4.86 -18.77 -1.77
N ILE A 80 3.68 -19.39 -1.91
CA ILE A 80 2.36 -18.72 -1.77
C ILE A 80 2.23 -18.08 -0.37
N VAL A 81 2.54 -18.85 0.68
CA VAL A 81 2.45 -18.36 2.05
C VAL A 81 3.49 -17.26 2.30
N ALA A 82 4.71 -17.42 1.80
CA ALA A 82 5.75 -16.39 1.89
C ALA A 82 5.31 -15.10 1.20
N ALA A 83 4.88 -15.17 -0.06
CA ALA A 83 4.35 -14.03 -0.83
C ALA A 83 3.22 -13.31 -0.07
N LYS A 84 2.26 -14.07 0.49
CA LYS A 84 1.13 -13.47 1.23
C LYS A 84 1.56 -12.81 2.54
N ILE A 85 2.58 -13.33 3.22
CA ILE A 85 3.13 -12.66 4.40
C ILE A 85 3.78 -11.34 4.00
N LEU A 86 4.59 -11.33 2.93
CA LEU A 86 5.22 -10.10 2.42
C LEU A 86 4.19 -9.08 1.96
N ILE A 87 3.11 -9.52 1.27
CA ILE A 87 1.97 -8.65 0.90
C ILE A 87 1.33 -8.04 2.15
N VAL A 88 1.07 -8.83 3.19
CA VAL A 88 0.49 -8.31 4.44
C VAL A 88 1.41 -7.30 5.12
N ILE A 89 2.72 -7.56 5.13
CA ILE A 89 3.71 -6.61 5.68
C ILE A 89 3.72 -5.33 4.85
N HIS A 90 3.83 -5.42 3.53
CA HIS A 90 3.83 -4.28 2.62
C HIS A 90 2.55 -3.43 2.79
N ARG A 91 1.38 -4.07 2.82
CA ARG A 91 0.11 -3.36 3.03
C ARG A 91 0.04 -2.70 4.41
N THR A 92 0.50 -3.37 5.48
CA THR A 92 0.53 -2.75 6.82
C THR A 92 1.50 -1.57 6.89
N LEU A 93 2.62 -1.63 6.16
CA LEU A 93 3.55 -0.51 6.05
C LEU A 93 2.98 0.69 5.29
N ARG A 94 2.07 0.46 4.32
CA ARG A 94 1.49 1.53 3.49
C ARG A 94 0.19 2.12 4.05
N GLU A 95 -0.70 1.24 4.51
CA GLU A 95 -2.08 1.58 4.88
C GLU A 95 -2.31 1.54 6.40
N GLY A 96 -1.37 0.95 7.14
CA GLY A 96 -1.46 0.76 8.58
C GLY A 96 -0.97 1.96 9.38
N ASP A 97 -1.06 1.82 10.70
CA ASP A 97 -0.57 2.82 11.65
C ASP A 97 0.97 2.80 11.72
N PRO A 98 1.64 3.97 11.82
CA PRO A 98 3.11 4.06 11.94
C PRO A 98 3.72 3.21 13.05
N THR A 99 2.98 2.95 14.14
CA THR A 99 3.45 2.10 15.25
C THR A 99 3.83 0.69 14.83
N PHE A 100 3.19 0.14 13.79
CA PHE A 100 3.61 -1.14 13.21
C PHE A 100 5.01 -1.06 12.61
N ARG A 101 5.29 -0.01 11.82
CA ARG A 101 6.58 0.21 11.18
C ARG A 101 7.68 0.37 12.23
N ASP A 102 7.43 1.14 13.28
CA ASP A 102 8.42 1.36 14.35
C ASP A 102 8.75 0.05 15.08
N GLU A 103 7.73 -0.76 15.39
CA GLU A 103 7.95 -2.09 15.98
C GLU A 103 8.64 -3.05 14.99
N LEU A 104 8.33 -2.96 13.71
CA LEU A 104 8.97 -3.74 12.66
C LEU A 104 10.47 -3.44 12.56
N LEU A 105 10.83 -2.16 12.61
CA LEU A 105 12.22 -1.70 12.63
C LEU A 105 12.94 -2.20 13.89
N ASN A 106 12.31 -2.06 15.05
CA ASN A 106 12.84 -2.57 16.31
C ASN A 106 13.09 -4.09 16.26
N TYR A 107 12.21 -4.84 15.60
CA TYR A 107 12.39 -6.26 15.39
C TYR A 107 13.55 -6.55 14.41
N ALA A 108 13.60 -5.85 13.27
CA ALA A 108 14.65 -6.01 12.26
C ALA A 108 16.04 -5.64 12.78
N HIS A 109 16.14 -4.70 13.72
CA HIS A 109 17.39 -4.40 14.41
C HIS A 109 17.94 -5.58 15.25
N ARG A 110 17.09 -6.52 15.66
CA ARG A 110 17.48 -7.69 16.46
C ARG A 110 17.90 -8.90 15.62
N GLY A 111 17.89 -8.78 14.28
CA GLY A 111 18.32 -9.82 13.34
C GLY A 111 17.53 -9.81 12.03
N ASN A 112 17.85 -10.74 11.12
CA ASN A 112 17.28 -10.75 9.77
C ASN A 112 15.78 -11.11 9.76
N PHE A 113 14.92 -10.09 9.74
CA PHE A 113 13.46 -10.19 9.83
C PHE A 113 12.79 -10.83 8.60
N LEU A 114 13.32 -10.58 7.40
CA LEU A 114 12.77 -11.10 6.14
C LEU A 114 13.63 -12.19 5.49
N GLN A 115 14.53 -12.83 6.25
CA GLN A 115 15.38 -13.88 5.68
C GLN A 115 14.56 -15.13 5.31
N ILE A 116 14.45 -15.36 4.01
CA ILE A 116 13.81 -16.54 3.42
C ILE A 116 14.86 -17.66 3.26
N SER A 117 15.49 -18.08 4.37
CA SER A 117 16.68 -18.96 4.35
C SER A 117 16.38 -20.45 4.12
N ASN A 118 15.12 -20.86 4.25
CA ASN A 118 14.74 -22.28 4.35
C ASN A 118 14.28 -22.94 3.04
N PHE A 119 14.55 -22.30 1.92
CA PHE A 119 14.05 -22.74 0.62
C PHE A 119 15.21 -23.10 -0.29
N LYS A 120 15.14 -24.31 -0.84
CA LYS A 120 16.15 -24.91 -1.74
C LYS A 120 15.69 -24.95 -3.20
N ASP A 121 14.50 -24.43 -3.49
CA ASP A 121 13.90 -24.42 -4.82
C ASP A 121 14.28 -23.11 -5.53
N ASP A 122 14.73 -23.20 -6.78
CA ASP A 122 15.11 -22.06 -7.62
C ASP A 122 14.03 -21.71 -8.65
N SER A 123 12.77 -22.10 -8.39
CA SER A 123 11.64 -21.72 -9.23
C SER A 123 11.52 -20.20 -9.39
N SER A 124 11.09 -19.74 -10.57
CA SER A 124 10.96 -18.31 -10.91
C SER A 124 10.09 -17.54 -9.91
N HIS A 125 8.98 -18.14 -9.46
CA HIS A 125 8.08 -17.59 -8.44
C HIS A 125 8.80 -17.34 -7.11
N PHE A 126 9.69 -18.26 -6.75
CA PHE A 126 10.41 -18.18 -5.50
C PHE A 126 11.57 -17.19 -5.56
N ALA A 127 12.30 -17.17 -6.69
CA ALA A 127 13.28 -16.12 -6.98
C ALA A 127 12.64 -14.72 -6.87
N TRP A 128 11.45 -14.55 -7.45
CA TRP A 128 10.70 -13.30 -7.34
C TRP A 128 10.31 -12.95 -5.89
N VAL A 129 9.82 -13.92 -5.12
CA VAL A 129 9.47 -13.72 -3.70
C VAL A 129 10.69 -13.29 -2.87
N LYS A 130 11.88 -13.83 -3.15
CA LYS A 130 13.14 -13.37 -2.53
C LYS A 130 13.43 -11.92 -2.91
N THR A 131 13.32 -11.56 -4.18
CA THR A 131 13.55 -10.18 -4.64
C THR A 131 12.59 -9.20 -3.98
N TYR A 132 11.31 -9.57 -3.88
CA TYR A 132 10.30 -8.76 -3.21
C TYR A 132 10.57 -8.59 -1.71
N ALA A 133 11.09 -9.62 -1.02
CA ALA A 133 11.51 -9.50 0.37
C ALA A 133 12.68 -8.53 0.53
N VAL A 134 13.69 -8.61 -0.35
CA VAL A 134 14.84 -7.69 -0.35
C VAL A 134 14.39 -6.25 -0.60
N PHE A 135 13.42 -6.03 -1.50
CA PHE A 135 12.81 -4.72 -1.69
C PHE A 135 12.19 -4.18 -0.39
N LEU A 136 11.40 -4.98 0.32
CA LEU A 136 10.79 -4.56 1.59
C LEU A 136 11.84 -4.32 2.70
N GLU A 137 12.92 -5.09 2.75
CA GLU A 137 14.04 -4.81 3.65
C GLU A 137 14.66 -3.44 3.32
N LYS A 138 14.89 -3.18 2.02
CA LYS A 138 15.50 -1.93 1.55
C LYS A 138 14.59 -0.73 1.75
N ARG A 139 13.27 -0.93 1.72
CA ARG A 139 12.28 0.07 2.12
C ARG A 139 12.44 0.48 3.59
N LEU A 140 12.67 -0.48 4.48
CA LEU A 140 12.91 -0.22 5.91
C LEU A 140 14.27 0.46 6.14
N ASP A 141 15.32 0.02 5.45
CA ASP A 141 16.63 0.69 5.48
C ASP A 141 16.53 2.14 5.02
N CYS A 142 15.79 2.39 3.93
CA CYS A 142 15.56 3.75 3.42
C CYS A 142 14.87 4.62 4.47
N PHE A 143 13.83 4.11 5.14
CA PHE A 143 13.18 4.83 6.23
C PHE A 143 14.13 5.19 7.38
N ARG A 144 15.08 4.31 7.72
CA ARG A 144 16.09 4.59 8.76
C ARG A 144 17.03 5.74 8.40
N VAL A 145 17.23 5.99 7.11
CA VAL A 145 18.04 7.14 6.63
C VAL A 145 17.18 8.39 6.56
N LEU A 146 15.97 8.29 6.00
CA LEU A 146 15.08 9.43 5.80
C LEU A 146 14.48 9.98 7.10
N GLN A 147 14.19 9.11 8.07
CA GLN A 147 13.43 9.44 9.30
C GLN A 147 12.00 9.96 9.05
N TYR A 148 11.50 9.85 7.82
CA TYR A 148 10.11 10.10 7.46
C TYR A 148 9.62 9.06 6.43
N ASP A 149 8.30 8.94 6.29
CA ASP A 149 7.70 7.98 5.36
C ASP A 149 7.23 8.67 4.09
N ILE A 150 7.74 8.20 2.96
CA ILE A 150 7.39 8.63 1.61
C ILE A 150 5.88 8.40 1.35
N GLU A 151 5.29 7.38 1.98
CA GLU A 151 3.87 7.07 1.81
C GLU A 151 2.94 8.02 2.59
N ALA A 152 3.38 8.54 3.74
CA ALA A 152 2.58 9.32 4.68
C ALA A 152 2.39 10.80 4.28
N GLU A 153 3.09 11.27 3.24
CA GLU A 153 2.99 12.64 2.73
C GLU A 153 1.59 13.00 2.20
N ARG A 154 0.72 11.99 2.04
CA ARG A 154 -0.73 12.13 1.77
C ARG A 154 -1.49 12.98 2.81
N LEU A 155 -1.07 13.02 4.08
CA LEU A 155 -1.86 13.63 5.16
C LEU A 155 -1.59 15.13 5.38
N THR A 156 -0.43 15.63 4.98
CA THR A 156 -0.07 17.05 5.20
C THR A 156 -0.72 17.97 4.17
N LYS A 157 -1.04 17.48 2.97
CA LYS A 157 -1.66 18.27 1.89
C LYS A 157 -3.13 18.61 2.12
N LEU A 158 -3.89 17.76 2.83
CA LEU A 158 -5.32 18.00 3.09
C LEU A 158 -5.58 18.93 4.29
N ALA A 159 -4.62 19.04 5.21
CA ALA A 159 -4.75 19.87 6.41
C ALA A 159 -4.29 21.33 6.21
N SER A 160 -3.45 21.58 5.21
CA SER A 160 -2.92 22.91 4.91
C SER A 160 -3.13 23.19 3.43
N GLY A 161 -4.17 23.97 3.11
CA GLY A 161 -4.55 24.41 1.75
C GLY A 161 -3.54 25.36 1.09
N GLY A 162 -2.26 24.96 1.05
CA GLY A 162 -1.17 25.65 0.39
C GLY A 162 -0.25 24.64 -0.28
N SER A 163 0.34 25.03 -1.41
CA SER A 163 1.32 24.24 -2.18
C SER A 163 2.56 23.94 -1.31
N SER A 164 2.53 22.83 -0.59
CA SER A 164 3.69 22.29 0.12
C SER A 164 4.46 21.39 -0.84
N ARG A 165 5.32 22.01 -1.65
CA ARG A 165 6.39 21.31 -2.38
C ARG A 165 7.32 20.64 -1.34
N GLY A 166 7.11 19.35 -1.09
CA GLY A 166 8.01 18.32 -0.52
C GLY A 166 8.81 18.64 0.74
N GLN A 167 8.82 17.74 1.73
CA GLN A 167 9.76 17.80 2.88
C GLN A 167 11.23 18.00 2.43
N SER A 168 11.59 17.54 1.23
CA SER A 168 12.90 17.76 0.59
C SER A 168 13.32 19.23 0.51
N ARG A 169 12.38 20.18 0.41
CA ARG A 169 12.70 21.61 0.30
C ARG A 169 13.10 22.25 1.64
N ARG A 170 12.89 21.52 2.75
CA ARG A 170 13.27 21.94 4.11
C ARG A 170 14.62 21.37 4.55
N MET A 171 15.21 20.48 3.75
CA MET A 171 16.44 19.76 4.10
C MET A 171 17.66 20.53 3.58
N SER A 172 18.74 20.50 4.36
CA SER A 172 20.04 21.03 3.96
C SER A 172 20.64 20.21 2.81
N SER A 173 21.61 20.79 2.10
CA SER A 173 22.36 20.09 1.05
C SER A 173 23.09 18.84 1.58
N GLU A 174 23.61 18.91 2.80
CA GLU A 174 24.31 17.81 3.46
C GLU A 174 23.37 16.63 3.70
N GLU A 175 22.18 16.89 4.28
CA GLU A 175 21.15 15.86 4.50
C GLU A 175 20.67 15.26 3.17
N LEU A 176 20.48 16.07 2.13
CA LEU A 176 20.05 15.58 0.81
C LEU A 176 21.10 14.65 0.17
N ILE A 177 22.39 14.97 0.29
CA ILE A 177 23.48 14.13 -0.20
C ILE A 177 23.53 12.77 0.51
N GLU A 178 23.15 12.71 1.79
CA GLU A 178 23.05 11.44 2.53
C GLU A 178 21.78 10.65 2.22
N GLN A 179 20.65 11.32 2.04
CA GLN A 179 19.34 10.69 1.88
C GLN A 179 19.05 10.19 0.46
N LEU A 180 19.43 10.96 -0.57
CA LEU A 180 19.17 10.60 -1.96
C LEU A 180 19.76 9.24 -2.38
N PRO A 181 20.99 8.87 -1.98
CA PRO A 181 21.51 7.53 -2.25
C PRO A 181 20.64 6.39 -1.68
N ALA A 182 20.01 6.59 -0.53
CA ALA A 182 19.10 5.59 0.06
C ALA A 182 17.82 5.44 -0.78
N LEU A 183 17.24 6.56 -1.22
CA LEU A 183 16.10 6.57 -2.15
C LEU A 183 16.45 5.92 -3.49
N GLN A 184 17.61 6.25 -4.06
CA GLN A 184 18.09 5.65 -5.31
C GLN A 184 18.32 4.14 -5.13
N GLN A 185 18.87 3.69 -4.00
CA GLN A 185 18.99 2.26 -3.73
C GLN A 185 17.63 1.58 -3.62
N LEU A 186 16.64 2.22 -2.98
CA LEU A 186 15.28 1.71 -2.90
C LEU A 186 14.64 1.59 -4.30
N LEU A 187 14.78 2.61 -5.15
CA LEU A 187 14.26 2.58 -6.52
C LEU A 187 14.89 1.46 -7.36
N SER A 188 16.21 1.26 -7.30
CA SER A 188 16.86 0.15 -8.01
C SER A 188 16.33 -1.22 -7.56
N ARG A 189 16.03 -1.37 -6.26
CA ARG A 189 15.47 -2.63 -5.72
C ARG A 189 14.02 -2.83 -6.09
N LEU A 190 13.27 -1.74 -6.21
CA LEU A 190 11.91 -1.71 -6.71
C LEU A 190 11.86 -2.19 -8.16
N ILE A 191 12.66 -1.59 -9.04
CA ILE A 191 12.72 -1.95 -10.47
C ILE A 191 13.11 -3.42 -10.64
N GLY A 192 14.03 -3.92 -9.80
CA GLY A 192 14.41 -5.32 -9.77
C GLY A 192 13.27 -6.30 -9.43
N CYS A 193 12.12 -5.84 -8.94
CA CYS A 193 10.94 -6.68 -8.71
C CYS A 193 10.17 -7.04 -9.99
N GLN A 194 10.78 -6.91 -11.17
CA GLN A 194 10.21 -7.44 -12.41
C GLN A 194 10.14 -8.98 -12.37
N PRO A 195 8.95 -9.60 -12.50
CA PRO A 195 8.85 -11.06 -12.58
C PRO A 195 9.34 -11.59 -13.93
N GLU A 196 9.95 -12.77 -13.89
CA GLU A 196 10.52 -13.45 -15.05
C GLU A 196 9.95 -14.88 -15.19
N GLY A 197 9.96 -15.40 -16.42
CA GLY A 197 9.46 -16.75 -16.72
C GLY A 197 8.03 -16.96 -16.23
N ALA A 198 7.74 -18.14 -15.68
CA ALA A 198 6.39 -18.48 -15.22
C ALA A 198 5.83 -17.53 -14.12
N ALA A 199 6.68 -16.73 -13.47
CA ALA A 199 6.24 -15.78 -12.45
C ALA A 199 5.43 -14.61 -13.00
N SER A 200 5.59 -14.28 -14.28
CA SER A 200 4.83 -13.20 -14.94
C SER A 200 3.33 -13.48 -14.95
N ASP A 201 2.94 -14.76 -15.06
CA ASP A 201 1.56 -15.17 -15.29
C ASP A 201 0.80 -15.46 -13.98
N ILE A 202 1.51 -15.47 -12.86
CA ILE A 202 0.91 -15.72 -11.55
C ILE A 202 0.21 -14.46 -11.04
N TYR A 203 -1.11 -14.55 -10.89
CA TYR A 203 -1.95 -13.45 -10.41
C TYR A 203 -1.56 -12.95 -9.01
N LEU A 204 -1.13 -13.83 -8.11
CA LEU A 204 -0.68 -13.43 -6.77
C LEU A 204 0.61 -12.57 -6.81
N ILE A 205 1.52 -12.86 -7.75
CA ILE A 205 2.74 -12.09 -7.97
C ILE A 205 2.40 -10.75 -8.63
N GLN A 206 1.54 -10.77 -9.66
CA GLN A 206 0.99 -9.56 -10.27
C GLN A 206 0.33 -8.64 -9.23
N TYR A 207 -0.44 -9.19 -8.29
CA TYR A 207 -1.04 -8.40 -7.19
C TYR A 207 0.03 -7.71 -6.33
N ALA A 208 1.10 -8.42 -5.99
CA ALA A 208 2.19 -7.85 -5.20
C ALA A 208 3.00 -6.82 -6.02
N LEU A 209 3.25 -7.09 -7.30
CA LEU A 209 3.90 -6.17 -8.24
C LEU A 209 3.10 -4.87 -8.38
N ALA A 210 1.77 -4.92 -8.38
CA ALA A 210 0.95 -3.71 -8.40
C ALA A 210 1.18 -2.81 -7.18
N LEU A 211 1.43 -3.38 -5.99
CA LEU A 211 1.78 -2.60 -4.81
C LEU A 211 3.15 -1.92 -4.97
N VAL A 212 4.12 -2.67 -5.52
CA VAL A 212 5.47 -2.18 -5.83
C VAL A 212 5.40 -1.06 -6.87
N LEU A 213 4.65 -1.26 -7.94
CA LEU A 213 4.43 -0.26 -8.99
C LEU A 213 3.79 1.01 -8.41
N LYS A 214 2.79 0.91 -7.54
CA LYS A 214 2.21 2.12 -6.90
C LYS A 214 3.22 2.91 -6.08
N GLU A 215 4.17 2.23 -5.43
CA GLU A 215 5.20 2.90 -4.62
C GLU A 215 6.28 3.57 -5.49
N SER A 216 6.50 3.10 -6.73
CA SER A 216 7.51 3.65 -7.63
C SER A 216 7.27 5.11 -7.97
N PHE A 217 6.01 5.50 -8.18
CA PHE A 217 5.63 6.88 -8.47
C PHE A 217 6.11 7.82 -7.36
N LYS A 218 5.87 7.45 -6.10
CA LYS A 218 6.23 8.28 -4.95
C LYS A 218 7.72 8.33 -4.70
N ILE A 219 8.41 7.19 -4.85
CA ILE A 219 9.88 7.14 -4.74
C ILE A 219 10.52 8.00 -5.83
N TYR A 220 10.04 7.90 -7.07
CA TYR A 220 10.50 8.74 -8.19
C TYR A 220 10.27 10.23 -7.91
N CYS A 221 9.08 10.62 -7.45
CA CYS A 221 8.79 12.00 -7.06
C CYS A 221 9.74 12.49 -5.95
N ALA A 222 9.97 11.70 -4.90
CA ALA A 222 10.87 12.06 -3.80
C ALA A 222 12.32 12.26 -4.27
N ILE A 223 12.80 11.40 -5.18
CA ILE A 223 14.13 11.52 -5.80
C ILE A 223 14.20 12.82 -6.60
N ASN A 224 13.23 13.08 -7.49
CA ASN A 224 13.21 14.29 -8.30
C ASN A 224 13.13 15.56 -7.45
N ASP A 225 12.30 15.58 -6.41
CA ASP A 225 12.21 16.72 -5.50
C ASP A 225 13.55 16.96 -4.80
N GLY A 226 14.26 15.91 -4.37
CA GLY A 226 15.59 16.04 -3.79
C GLY A 226 16.64 16.53 -4.80
N ILE A 227 16.60 16.04 -6.03
CA ILE A 227 17.47 16.47 -7.15
C ILE A 227 17.26 17.95 -7.48
N MET A 228 16.00 18.40 -7.59
CA MET A 228 15.65 19.81 -7.77
C MET A 228 16.32 20.68 -6.70
N ASN A 229 16.17 20.31 -5.43
CA ASN A 229 16.71 21.11 -4.33
C ASN A 229 18.24 21.10 -4.30
N LEU A 230 18.88 19.99 -4.69
CA LEU A 230 20.33 19.96 -4.84
C LEU A 230 20.81 20.88 -5.97
N ILE A 231 20.02 21.09 -7.05
CA ILE A 231 20.45 21.90 -8.20
C ILE A 231 20.60 23.36 -7.78
N ASP A 232 19.64 23.85 -6.98
CA ASP A 232 19.59 25.24 -6.51
C ASP A 232 20.87 25.65 -5.75
N VAL A 233 21.55 24.68 -5.13
CA VAL A 233 22.73 24.86 -4.28
C VAL A 233 24.01 24.25 -4.87
N PHE A 234 23.94 23.49 -5.96
CA PHE A 234 25.07 22.73 -6.53
C PHE A 234 26.30 23.59 -6.79
N PHE A 235 26.13 24.73 -7.48
CA PHE A 235 27.24 25.64 -7.85
C PHE A 235 27.83 26.43 -6.67
N LYS A 236 27.37 26.14 -5.45
CA LYS A 236 27.88 26.71 -4.19
C LYS A 236 28.53 25.65 -3.30
N MET A 237 28.54 24.38 -3.72
CA MET A 237 29.05 23.27 -2.93
C MET A 237 30.59 23.24 -2.89
N SER A 238 31.14 22.57 -1.87
CA SER A 238 32.54 22.17 -1.88
C SER A 238 32.80 21.19 -3.03
N GLN A 239 34.06 21.07 -3.47
CA GLN A 239 34.41 20.07 -4.49
C GLN A 239 33.97 18.64 -4.09
N ASP A 240 34.15 18.27 -2.81
CA ASP A 240 33.78 16.94 -2.32
C ASP A 240 32.27 16.67 -2.41
N ASP A 241 31.46 17.66 -2.06
CA ASP A 241 30.00 17.53 -2.10
C ASP A 241 29.46 17.65 -3.52
N ALA A 242 30.06 18.50 -4.35
CA ALA A 242 29.72 18.60 -5.77
C ALA A 242 29.99 17.29 -6.52
N VAL A 243 31.08 16.56 -6.20
CA VAL A 243 31.35 15.22 -6.75
C VAL A 243 30.26 14.22 -6.36
N LYS A 244 29.85 14.20 -5.08
CA LYS A 244 28.77 13.31 -4.60
C LYS A 244 27.45 13.64 -5.28
N ALA A 245 27.08 14.93 -5.32
CA ALA A 245 25.87 15.41 -5.95
C ALA A 245 25.85 15.07 -7.45
N LEU A 246 26.94 15.30 -8.17
CA LEU A 246 27.09 14.91 -9.59
C LEU A 246 26.85 13.40 -9.80
N GLY A 247 27.36 12.56 -8.90
CA GLY A 247 27.08 11.13 -8.90
C GLY A 247 25.59 10.80 -8.75
N ILE A 248 24.89 11.52 -7.87
CA ILE A 248 23.43 11.39 -7.69
C ILE A 248 22.69 11.76 -8.98
N TYR A 249 23.05 12.87 -9.65
CA TYR A 249 22.41 13.29 -10.91
C TYR A 249 22.58 12.26 -12.03
N LYS A 250 23.80 11.78 -12.25
CA LYS A 250 24.09 10.79 -13.29
C LYS A 250 23.29 9.51 -13.06
N ARG A 251 23.23 9.05 -11.80
CA ARG A 251 22.45 7.88 -11.42
C ARG A 251 20.95 8.10 -11.64
N ALA A 252 20.42 9.28 -11.37
CA ALA A 252 19.01 9.58 -11.60
C ALA A 252 18.61 9.47 -13.06
N GLY A 253 19.48 9.93 -13.99
CA GLY A 253 19.28 9.76 -15.43
C GLY A 253 19.17 8.29 -15.84
N GLN A 254 20.10 7.45 -15.36
CA GLN A 254 20.08 6.00 -15.60
C GLN A 254 18.82 5.34 -15.02
N GLN A 255 18.45 5.70 -13.78
CA GLN A 255 17.26 5.15 -13.13
C GLN A 255 15.95 5.53 -13.81
N VAL A 256 15.90 6.68 -14.48
CA VAL A 256 14.75 7.07 -15.31
C VAL A 256 14.58 6.13 -16.50
N GLU A 257 15.67 5.71 -17.14
CA GLU A 257 15.63 4.74 -18.26
C GLU A 257 15.17 3.37 -17.78
N GLU A 258 15.80 2.86 -16.71
CA GLU A 258 15.44 1.59 -16.09
C GLU A 258 13.96 1.57 -15.64
N LEU A 259 13.48 2.69 -15.08
CA LEU A 259 12.09 2.83 -14.65
C LEU A 259 11.13 2.90 -15.84
N ALA A 260 11.53 3.52 -16.96
CA ALA A 260 10.73 3.55 -18.18
C ALA A 260 10.55 2.14 -18.75
N GLU A 261 11.63 1.36 -18.84
CA GLU A 261 11.58 -0.05 -19.27
C GLU A 261 10.67 -0.88 -18.35
N PHE A 262 10.79 -0.69 -17.03
CA PHE A 262 9.94 -1.35 -16.05
C PHE A 262 8.45 -0.98 -16.22
N TYR A 263 8.14 0.28 -16.53
CA TYR A 263 6.78 0.74 -16.80
C TYR A 263 6.23 0.16 -18.09
N GLU A 264 7.02 0.13 -19.17
CA GLU A 264 6.63 -0.54 -20.41
C GLU A 264 6.34 -2.03 -20.21
N TYR A 265 7.18 -2.72 -19.42
CA TYR A 265 6.91 -4.10 -19.02
C TYR A 265 5.56 -4.21 -18.28
N CYS A 266 5.33 -3.34 -17.28
CA CYS A 266 4.11 -3.37 -16.50
C CYS A 266 2.86 -3.12 -17.35
N LYS A 267 2.91 -2.22 -18.35
CA LYS A 267 1.80 -1.96 -19.29
C LYS A 267 1.36 -3.22 -20.05
N GLY A 268 2.27 -4.15 -20.30
CA GLY A 268 1.97 -5.44 -20.92
C GLY A 268 1.14 -6.38 -20.03
N LEU A 269 1.11 -6.14 -18.72
CA LEU A 269 0.37 -6.97 -17.77
C LEU A 269 -1.10 -6.55 -17.70
N GLU A 270 -1.99 -7.52 -17.51
CA GLU A 270 -3.42 -7.24 -17.37
C GLU A 270 -3.73 -6.27 -16.23
N LEU A 271 -2.94 -6.32 -15.15
CA LEU A 271 -3.09 -5.49 -13.96
C LEU A 271 -2.87 -3.99 -14.21
N ALA A 272 -2.13 -3.61 -15.26
CA ALA A 272 -1.73 -2.23 -15.50
C ALA A 272 -2.40 -1.60 -16.72
N LYS A 273 -3.36 -2.29 -17.36
CA LYS A 273 -4.06 -1.80 -18.55
C LYS A 273 -4.75 -0.44 -18.33
N ASN A 274 -5.14 -0.15 -17.10
CA ASN A 274 -5.81 1.09 -16.72
C ASN A 274 -4.88 2.09 -16.00
N PHE A 275 -3.58 1.80 -15.88
CA PHE A 275 -2.65 2.71 -15.22
C PHE A 275 -2.25 3.85 -16.16
N GLN A 276 -2.29 5.06 -15.63
CA GLN A 276 -1.66 6.22 -16.25
C GLN A 276 -0.26 6.33 -15.65
N PHE A 277 0.75 6.25 -16.52
CA PHE A 277 2.15 6.31 -16.12
C PHE A 277 2.65 7.75 -16.31
N PRO A 278 3.37 8.33 -15.34
CA PRO A 278 3.88 9.68 -15.44
C PRO A 278 4.90 9.74 -16.57
N ALA A 279 4.96 10.90 -17.22
CA ALA A 279 6.07 11.21 -18.10
C ALA A 279 7.36 11.25 -17.27
N LEU A 280 8.26 10.32 -17.56
CA LEU A 280 9.61 10.32 -16.98
C LEU A 280 10.48 11.28 -17.81
N ARG A 281 11.25 12.14 -17.13
CA ARG A 281 12.07 13.18 -17.79
C ARG A 281 13.51 13.08 -17.35
N GLN A 282 14.41 13.31 -18.28
CA GLN A 282 15.85 13.31 -18.06
C GLN A 282 16.44 14.72 -18.08
N PRO A 283 17.59 14.93 -17.41
CA PRO A 283 18.40 16.13 -17.59
C PRO A 283 18.90 16.26 -19.02
N PRO A 284 18.85 17.47 -19.61
CA PRO A 284 19.55 17.74 -20.86
C PRO A 284 21.04 17.37 -20.73
N PRO A 285 21.65 16.68 -21.71
CA PRO A 285 23.07 16.32 -21.63
C PRO A 285 24.01 17.52 -21.48
N SER A 286 23.63 18.66 -22.07
CA SER A 286 24.36 19.93 -21.91
C SER A 286 24.40 20.42 -20.46
N PHE A 287 23.34 20.17 -19.69
CA PHE A 287 23.27 20.54 -18.29
C PHE A 287 24.28 19.72 -17.46
N LEU A 288 24.35 18.42 -17.68
CA LEU A 288 25.33 17.55 -17.01
C LEU A 288 26.77 17.94 -17.35
N ALA A 289 27.05 18.34 -18.59
CA ALA A 289 28.37 18.82 -19.00
C ALA A 289 28.81 20.07 -18.20
N THR A 290 27.92 21.03 -18.00
CA THR A 290 28.18 22.22 -17.17
C THR A 290 28.49 21.85 -15.72
N MET A 291 27.78 20.88 -15.15
CA MET A 291 28.04 20.40 -13.79
C MET A 291 29.39 19.68 -13.67
N GLU A 292 29.78 18.91 -14.68
CA GLU A 292 31.09 18.26 -14.76
C GLU A 292 32.24 19.27 -14.85
N GLU A 293 32.05 20.36 -15.58
CA GLU A 293 33.02 21.45 -15.66
C GLU A 293 33.17 22.15 -14.31
N TYR A 294 32.05 22.49 -13.65
CA TYR A 294 32.09 23.08 -12.32
C TYR A 294 32.86 22.21 -11.31
N VAL A 295 32.64 20.90 -11.29
CA VAL A 295 33.35 19.99 -10.36
C VAL A 295 34.87 20.03 -10.54
N LYS A 296 35.38 20.30 -11.75
CA LYS A 296 36.83 20.43 -12.01
C LYS A 296 37.40 21.72 -11.45
N GLU A 297 36.62 22.80 -11.46
CA GLU A 297 37.02 24.15 -11.05
C GLU A 297 36.56 24.52 -9.63
N ALA A 298 35.76 23.66 -9.00
CA ALA A 298 35.14 23.92 -7.71
C ALA A 298 36.21 24.14 -6.62
N PRO A 299 36.05 25.20 -5.81
CA PRO A 299 36.98 25.50 -4.74
C PRO A 299 36.88 24.46 -3.62
N GLN A 300 37.99 24.22 -2.93
CA GLN A 300 38.03 23.33 -1.75
C GLN A 300 37.18 23.86 -0.58
N SER A 301 36.92 25.18 -0.56
CA SER A 301 35.95 25.85 0.33
C SER A 301 35.00 26.69 -0.53
N GLY A 302 33.69 26.46 -0.44
CA GLY A 302 32.68 26.97 -1.39
C GLY A 302 32.72 28.49 -1.64
N THR A 303 32.56 28.90 -2.90
CA THR A 303 32.51 30.31 -3.33
C THR A 303 31.25 30.59 -4.15
N ASN A 304 30.71 31.81 -4.05
CA ASN A 304 29.47 32.23 -4.71
C ASN A 304 29.60 32.35 -6.24
N LEU A 305 28.98 31.44 -6.98
CA LEU A 305 28.63 31.58 -8.39
C LEU A 305 27.10 31.58 -8.55
N ALA A 306 26.58 32.34 -9.54
CA ALA A 306 25.14 32.56 -9.73
C ALA A 306 24.43 31.29 -10.23
N SER A 307 23.53 30.73 -9.41
CA SER A 307 22.83 29.45 -9.66
C SER A 307 21.43 29.56 -10.27
N HIS A 308 20.93 30.78 -10.50
CA HIS A 308 19.51 31.02 -10.83
C HIS A 308 19.13 30.58 -12.27
N ASP A 309 19.97 30.85 -13.28
CA ASP A 309 19.67 30.52 -14.69
C ASP A 309 19.58 29.01 -14.98
N LEU A 310 20.27 28.19 -14.17
CA LEU A 310 20.40 26.75 -14.39
C LEU A 310 19.27 25.94 -13.74
N SER A 311 18.75 26.41 -12.60
CA SER A 311 17.51 25.86 -12.02
C SER A 311 16.33 26.09 -12.96
N GLU A 312 16.24 27.28 -13.58
CA GLU A 312 15.24 27.56 -14.60
C GLU A 312 15.40 26.68 -15.85
N GLN A 313 16.63 26.41 -16.32
CA GLN A 313 16.85 25.48 -17.45
C GLN A 313 16.40 24.05 -17.14
N TRP A 314 16.62 23.57 -15.92
CA TRP A 314 16.17 22.26 -15.47
C TRP A 314 14.66 22.22 -15.25
N GLU A 315 14.05 23.25 -14.64
CA GLU A 315 12.59 23.39 -14.56
C GLU A 315 11.98 23.43 -15.97
N LEU A 316 12.53 24.20 -16.90
CA LEU A 316 12.05 24.23 -18.29
C LEU A 316 12.20 22.86 -18.98
N ALA A 317 13.27 22.11 -18.76
CA ALA A 317 13.36 20.72 -19.23
C ALA A 317 12.25 19.83 -18.62
N LEU A 318 11.89 20.08 -17.36
CA LEU A 318 10.78 19.43 -16.67
C LEU A 318 9.37 19.94 -17.04
N PHE A 319 9.24 21.10 -17.73
CA PHE A 319 7.96 21.74 -18.03
C PHE A 319 7.69 22.11 -19.51
N THR A 320 8.63 21.91 -20.45
CA THR A 320 8.53 22.36 -21.87
C THR A 320 7.58 21.57 -22.81
N THR A 321 6.57 20.87 -22.26
CA THR A 321 5.39 20.44 -23.03
C THR A 321 4.14 20.73 -22.18
N PRO A 322 3.01 21.20 -22.75
CA PRO A 322 1.92 21.73 -21.97
C PRO A 322 1.26 20.65 -21.11
N SER A 323 1.56 20.63 -19.81
CA SER A 323 0.69 20.07 -18.77
C SER A 323 1.11 20.66 -17.43
N ASN A 324 0.46 21.75 -17.04
CA ASN A 324 0.74 22.51 -15.81
C ASN A 324 0.33 21.81 -14.49
N ASN A 325 0.18 20.48 -14.48
CA ASN A 325 -0.40 19.77 -13.33
C ASN A 325 0.37 18.50 -12.90
N THR A 326 1.66 18.33 -13.19
CA THR A 326 2.33 17.02 -12.99
C THR A 326 2.20 16.44 -11.57
N THR A 327 2.25 17.24 -10.50
CA THR A 327 2.05 16.74 -9.13
C THR A 327 0.59 16.44 -8.80
N HIS A 328 -0.35 17.32 -9.18
CA HIS A 328 -1.79 17.11 -8.98
C HIS A 328 -2.39 16.03 -9.90
N ALA A 329 -1.85 15.87 -11.11
CA ALA A 329 -2.21 14.86 -12.08
C ALA A 329 -1.72 13.48 -11.64
N VAL A 330 -0.45 13.36 -11.22
CA VAL A 330 0.07 12.10 -10.64
C VAL A 330 -0.70 11.72 -9.37
N GLU A 331 -1.11 12.68 -8.53
CA GLU A 331 -1.96 12.41 -7.36
C GLU A 331 -3.38 11.98 -7.71
N SER A 332 -4.03 12.61 -8.68
CA SER A 332 -5.37 12.23 -9.15
C SER A 332 -5.35 10.87 -9.87
N GLU A 333 -4.28 10.58 -10.62
CA GLU A 333 -4.01 9.30 -11.27
C GLU A 333 -3.71 8.19 -10.25
N LEU A 334 -2.91 8.47 -9.20
CA LEU A 334 -2.67 7.55 -8.08
C LEU A 334 -3.96 7.22 -7.31
N LEU A 335 -4.86 8.20 -7.12
CA LEU A 335 -6.16 8.00 -6.49
C LEU A 335 -7.13 7.17 -7.36
N LEU A 336 -7.15 7.42 -8.67
CA LEU A 336 -7.85 6.58 -9.63
C LEU A 336 -7.30 5.15 -9.61
N VAL A 337 -5.98 4.99 -9.59
CA VAL A 337 -5.28 3.70 -9.46
C VAL A 337 -5.60 2.99 -8.13
N ASP A 338 -5.76 3.71 -7.03
CA ASP A 338 -6.24 3.14 -5.75
C ASP A 338 -7.66 2.60 -5.87
N SER A 339 -8.59 3.38 -6.42
CA SER A 339 -9.98 2.95 -6.59
C SER A 339 -10.15 1.80 -7.60
N VAL A 340 -9.50 1.86 -8.76
CA VAL A 340 -9.62 0.87 -9.84
C VAL A 340 -9.02 -0.46 -9.41
N TYR A 341 -7.91 -0.42 -8.67
CA TYR A 341 -7.25 -1.64 -8.20
C TYR A 341 -8.01 -2.34 -7.08
N GLU A 342 -8.52 -1.58 -6.10
CA GLU A 342 -9.38 -2.15 -5.07
C GLU A 342 -10.63 -2.77 -5.70
N ASP A 343 -11.25 -2.08 -6.66
CA ASP A 343 -12.42 -2.58 -7.39
C ASP A 343 -12.12 -3.83 -8.23
N GLU A 344 -11.02 -3.85 -8.98
CA GLU A 344 -10.67 -4.98 -9.83
C GLU A 344 -10.21 -6.21 -9.00
N ALA A 345 -9.45 -5.99 -7.93
CA ALA A 345 -9.11 -7.04 -6.97
C ALA A 345 -10.37 -7.61 -6.30
N ILE A 346 -11.34 -6.76 -5.92
CA ILE A 346 -12.64 -7.20 -5.37
C ILE A 346 -13.45 -7.97 -6.43
N ARG A 347 -13.51 -7.51 -7.68
CA ARG A 347 -14.25 -8.16 -8.78
C ARG A 347 -13.65 -9.52 -9.14
N ARG A 348 -12.34 -9.63 -9.33
CA ARG A 348 -11.66 -10.91 -9.61
C ARG A 348 -11.70 -11.86 -8.42
N GLN A 349 -11.61 -11.35 -7.19
CA GLN A 349 -11.79 -12.18 -5.99
C GLN A 349 -13.21 -12.74 -5.88
N LYS A 350 -14.24 -11.96 -6.27
CA LYS A 350 -15.62 -12.46 -6.40
C LYS A 350 -15.73 -13.53 -7.50
N GLN A 351 -15.11 -13.34 -8.66
CA GLN A 351 -15.11 -14.33 -9.74
C GLN A 351 -14.43 -15.65 -9.35
N LEU A 352 -13.26 -15.61 -8.72
CA LEU A 352 -12.56 -16.81 -8.21
C LEU A 352 -13.35 -17.51 -7.08
N THR A 353 -14.06 -16.75 -6.26
CA THR A 353 -14.95 -17.30 -5.23
C THR A 353 -16.16 -17.98 -5.88
N ASN A 354 -16.78 -17.34 -6.87
CA ASN A 354 -17.96 -17.87 -7.57
C ASN A 354 -17.64 -19.09 -8.44
N ALA A 355 -16.49 -19.12 -9.11
CA ALA A 355 -16.01 -20.29 -9.86
C ALA A 355 -15.81 -21.52 -8.95
N ARG A 356 -15.45 -21.30 -7.68
CA ARG A 356 -15.30 -22.37 -6.69
C ARG A 356 -16.62 -22.88 -6.13
N TYR A 357 -17.65 -22.03 -6.04
CA TYR A 357 -19.02 -22.45 -5.69
C TYR A 357 -19.78 -23.08 -6.87
N GLY A 358 -19.32 -22.87 -8.11
CA GLY A 358 -19.89 -23.51 -9.31
C GLY A 358 -19.36 -24.92 -9.61
N SER A 359 -18.30 -25.37 -8.92
CA SER A 359 -17.64 -26.67 -9.19
C SER A 359 -17.83 -27.73 -8.10
N GLU A 360 -18.55 -27.42 -7.01
CA GLU A 360 -19.02 -28.42 -6.05
C GLU A 360 -20.52 -28.61 -6.29
N GLY A 361 -20.90 -29.79 -6.81
CA GLY A 361 -22.28 -30.14 -7.14
C GLY A 361 -23.24 -29.85 -5.99
N GLN A 362 -24.39 -29.29 -6.35
CA GLN A 362 -25.52 -29.14 -5.44
C GLN A 362 -25.83 -30.49 -4.77
N PRO A 363 -25.85 -30.61 -3.43
CA PRO A 363 -26.55 -31.72 -2.82
C PRO A 363 -28.04 -31.49 -3.10
N MET A 364 -28.62 -32.36 -3.92
CA MET A 364 -30.06 -32.43 -4.16
C MET A 364 -30.75 -32.55 -2.81
N MET A 365 -31.37 -31.46 -2.35
CA MET A 365 -32.31 -31.48 -1.24
C MET A 365 -33.53 -32.28 -1.71
N MET A 366 -33.66 -33.52 -1.24
CA MET A 366 -34.90 -34.28 -1.32
C MET A 366 -35.95 -33.53 -0.50
N THR A 367 -36.82 -32.77 -1.17
CA THR A 367 -37.99 -32.13 -0.55
C THR A 367 -39.07 -33.19 -0.34
N VAL A 368 -39.26 -33.59 0.92
CA VAL A 368 -40.48 -34.30 1.36
C VAL A 368 -41.61 -33.27 1.44
N PRO A 369 -42.75 -33.44 0.75
CA PRO A 369 -43.82 -32.45 0.78
C PRO A 369 -44.63 -32.57 2.07
N TYR A 370 -44.55 -31.55 2.93
CA TYR A 370 -45.49 -31.36 4.03
C TYR A 370 -46.69 -30.55 3.53
N GLN A 371 -47.86 -31.18 3.61
CA GLN A 371 -49.17 -30.65 3.25
C GLN A 371 -49.84 -30.15 4.53
N TYR A 372 -50.28 -28.89 4.56
CA TYR A 372 -51.14 -28.36 5.63
C TYR A 372 -52.44 -27.78 5.05
N PRO A 373 -53.59 -27.95 5.71
CA PRO A 373 -54.91 -27.63 5.15
C PRO A 373 -55.28 -26.15 5.35
N GLN A 374 -56.01 -25.59 4.40
CA GLN A 374 -56.71 -24.31 4.53
C GLN A 374 -58.09 -24.52 5.17
N GLN A 375 -58.48 -23.61 6.07
CA GLN A 375 -59.62 -22.66 5.92
C GLN A 375 -60.09 -22.13 7.28
N LEU A 376 -60.09 -20.80 7.47
CA LEU A 376 -61.30 -19.96 7.58
C LEU A 376 -60.95 -18.50 7.90
N GLN A 377 -61.67 -17.60 7.22
CA GLN A 377 -61.54 -16.14 7.18
C GLN A 377 -61.92 -15.43 8.47
N VAL A 378 -61.29 -14.28 8.75
CA VAL A 378 -61.98 -13.06 9.22
C VAL A 378 -61.27 -11.82 8.66
N GLN A 379 -62.01 -10.96 7.95
CA GLN A 379 -61.64 -9.61 7.51
C GLN A 379 -61.74 -8.61 8.68
N TYR A 380 -60.86 -7.60 8.74
CA TYR A 380 -61.23 -6.23 9.14
C TYR A 380 -60.24 -5.23 8.53
N MET A 381 -60.77 -4.23 7.82
CA MET A 381 -60.07 -3.09 7.22
C MET A 381 -59.72 -2.01 8.25
N GLY A 382 -58.78 -1.11 7.89
CA GLY A 382 -58.83 0.28 8.36
C GLY A 382 -57.49 1.02 8.36
N HIS A 383 -57.23 1.79 7.30
CA HIS A 383 -56.29 2.92 7.33
C HIS A 383 -56.81 4.00 8.30
N PHE A 384 -55.92 4.48 9.17
CA PHE A 384 -56.16 5.62 10.05
C PHE A 384 -55.40 6.83 9.49
N ASN A 385 -56.13 7.78 8.90
CA ASN A 385 -55.68 9.14 8.67
C ASN A 385 -56.50 10.03 9.62
N PRO A 386 -55.89 10.76 10.56
CA PRO A 386 -56.61 11.63 11.47
C PRO A 386 -57.00 12.91 10.72
N PHE A 387 -58.16 13.47 11.02
CA PHE A 387 -58.77 14.69 10.45
C PHE A 387 -59.67 14.49 9.22
N GLY A 388 -60.99 14.47 9.46
CA GLY A 388 -62.03 14.65 8.44
C GLY A 388 -63.42 14.17 8.91
N GLU A 389 -64.32 15.11 9.20
CA GLU A 389 -65.71 14.90 9.65
C GLU A 389 -66.68 14.35 8.56
N PRO A 390 -67.85 13.80 8.94
CA PRO A 390 -68.72 12.98 8.08
C PRO A 390 -69.86 13.77 7.43
N PRO A 391 -70.62 13.19 6.45
CA PRO A 391 -72.02 12.85 6.79
C PRO A 391 -72.73 11.70 6.01
N LEU A 392 -73.68 11.07 6.75
CA LEU A 392 -75.10 10.73 6.46
C LEU A 392 -75.55 9.71 5.35
N PHE A 393 -76.18 8.64 5.86
CA PHE A 393 -77.42 7.92 5.45
C PHE A 393 -77.78 7.65 3.96
N SER A 394 -78.10 6.39 3.62
CA SER A 394 -79.49 5.89 3.34
C SER A 394 -79.56 4.55 2.55
N ILE A 395 -80.16 3.52 3.19
CA ILE A 395 -81.20 2.56 2.72
C ILE A 395 -81.01 1.73 1.40
N PRO A 396 -81.07 0.37 1.46
CA PRO A 396 -81.32 -0.55 0.34
C PRO A 396 -82.82 -0.97 0.30
N PRO A 397 -83.40 -1.56 -0.79
CA PRO A 397 -83.32 -3.02 -0.99
C PRO A 397 -83.56 -3.53 -2.45
N ASN A 398 -83.21 -4.77 -2.76
CA ASN A 398 -84.18 -5.87 -3.00
C ASN A 398 -83.57 -7.06 -3.74
N SER A 399 -83.79 -8.21 -3.12
CA SER A 399 -83.63 -9.57 -3.59
C SER A 399 -84.72 -9.93 -4.60
N ILE A 400 -84.39 -10.76 -5.60
CA ILE A 400 -85.38 -11.63 -6.26
C ILE A 400 -84.80 -13.05 -6.33
N LEU A 401 -85.54 -13.96 -5.69
CA LEU A 401 -85.49 -15.42 -5.73
C LEU A 401 -86.16 -15.95 -7.00
N LEU A 402 -85.76 -17.15 -7.43
CA LEU A 402 -86.53 -18.28 -8.01
C LEU A 402 -85.50 -19.16 -8.76
N GLN A 403 -85.36 -20.46 -8.56
CA GLN A 403 -86.20 -21.51 -7.95
C GLN A 403 -85.31 -22.53 -7.24
#